data_AF-A0A820T2D7-F1
#
_entry.id   AF-A0A820T2D7-F1
#
_cell.length_a   1.000
_cell.length_b   1.000
_cell.length_c   1.000
_cell.angle_alpha   90.00
_cell.angle_beta   90.00
_cell.angle_gamma   90.00
#
_symmetry.space_group_name_H-M   'P 1'
#
loop_
_entity.id
_entity.type
_entity.pdbx_description
1 polymer ?
#
loop_
_entity_poly.entity_id
_entity_poly.type
_entity_poly.pdbx_seq_one_letter_code
_entity_poly.pdbx_strand_id
1 'polypeptide(L)'
;TTGYLNLLANFIDNLTHGAAIGGSFAVSPLVGITTLAGIIIHEIPHEMGDFAILLKSGFDRWQATKAQIITGLGGVLGASIALLYSNSVHSTLWVLPFTSGP
;
A
#
# COMPACT_ATOMS: atom_id res chain seq x y z
N THR A 1 4.72 12.98 20.89
CA THR A 1 5.48 13.07 19.62
C THR A 1 5.61 11.72 18.94
N THR A 2 5.90 10.63 19.65
CA THR A 2 6.02 9.27 19.08
C THR A 2 4.78 8.80 18.31
N GLY A 3 3.57 9.02 18.82
CA GLY A 3 2.34 8.61 18.12
C GLY A 3 2.14 9.21 16.72
N TYR A 4 2.48 10.50 16.52
CA TYR A 4 2.36 11.12 15.19
C TYR A 4 3.42 10.61 14.20
N LEU A 5 4.64 10.36 14.67
CA LEU A 5 5.68 9.72 13.86
C LEU A 5 5.26 8.29 13.47
N ASN A 6 4.62 7.57 14.39
CA ASN A 6 4.05 6.25 14.13
C ASN A 6 3.00 6.30 13.02
N LEU A 7 2.10 7.30 13.04
CA LEU A 7 1.09 7.46 11.98
C LEU A 7 1.71 7.76 10.62
N LEU A 8 2.75 8.60 10.58
CA LEU A 8 3.44 8.89 9.33
C LEU A 8 4.15 7.65 8.78
N ALA A 9 4.84 6.90 9.63
CA ALA A 9 5.47 5.64 9.25
C ALA A 9 4.42 4.64 8.73
N ASN A 10 3.33 4.44 9.48
CA ASN A 10 2.26 3.53 9.09
C ASN A 10 1.57 3.96 7.77
N PHE A 11 1.46 5.27 7.50
CA PHE A 11 0.95 5.74 6.21
C PHE A 11 1.88 5.39 5.05
N ILE A 12 3.20 5.55 5.22
CA ILE A 12 4.21 5.24 4.20
C ILE A 12 4.28 3.73 3.94
N ASP A 13 4.20 2.91 5.00
CA ASP A 13 4.17 1.46 4.87
C ASP A 13 2.92 1.02 4.13
N ASN A 14 1.74 1.51 4.54
CA ASN A 14 0.49 1.25 3.83
C ASN A 14 0.56 1.65 2.37
N LEU A 15 1.10 2.83 2.05
CA LEU A 15 1.31 3.29 0.66
C LEU A 15 2.17 2.31 -0.14
N THR A 16 3.28 1.84 0.45
CA THR A 16 4.23 0.93 -0.20
C THR A 16 3.60 -0.45 -0.40
N HIS A 17 2.89 -0.97 0.59
CA HIS A 17 2.11 -2.22 0.49
C HIS A 17 1.05 -2.15 -0.59
N GLY A 18 0.31 -1.05 -0.64
CA GLY A 18 -0.63 -0.75 -1.71
C GLY A 18 0.01 -0.82 -3.09
N ALA A 19 1.14 -0.13 -3.28
CA ALA A 19 1.86 -0.12 -4.54
C ALA A 19 2.36 -1.53 -4.94
N ALA A 20 2.86 -2.31 -3.98
CA ALA A 20 3.27 -3.69 -4.21
C ALA A 20 2.10 -4.60 -4.64
N ILE A 21 0.93 -4.44 -4.00
CA ILE A 21 -0.29 -5.16 -4.36
C ILE A 21 -0.76 -4.75 -5.77
N GLY A 22 -0.87 -3.45 -6.04
CA GLY A 22 -1.29 -2.95 -7.36
C GLY A 22 -0.34 -3.39 -8.48
N GLY A 23 0.97 -3.29 -8.25
CA GLY A 23 2.00 -3.73 -9.20
C GLY A 23 1.98 -5.24 -9.43
N SER A 24 1.77 -6.05 -8.38
CA SER A 24 1.68 -7.51 -8.53
C SER A 24 0.42 -7.97 -9.26
N PHE A 25 -0.72 -7.33 -9.04
CA PHE A 25 -1.94 -7.57 -9.83
C PHE A 25 -1.79 -7.17 -11.29
N ALA A 26 -0.97 -6.16 -11.57
CA ALA A 26 -0.64 -5.78 -12.93
C ALA A 26 0.26 -6.81 -13.66
N VAL A 27 1.00 -7.65 -12.92
CA VAL A 27 1.78 -8.76 -13.47
C VAL A 27 0.88 -9.97 -13.73
N SER A 28 0.20 -10.46 -12.69
CA SER A 28 -0.82 -11.51 -12.83
C SER A 28 -1.71 -11.61 -11.58
N PRO A 29 -2.95 -12.13 -11.71
CA PRO A 29 -3.84 -12.32 -10.56
C PRO A 29 -3.24 -13.22 -9.47
N LEU A 30 -2.50 -14.27 -9.85
CA LEU A 30 -1.90 -15.19 -8.88
C LEU A 30 -0.83 -14.48 -8.04
N VAL A 31 0.06 -13.71 -8.68
CA VAL A 31 1.10 -12.94 -7.98
C VAL A 31 0.44 -11.89 -7.09
N GLY A 32 -0.58 -11.19 -7.57
CA GLY A 32 -1.37 -10.24 -6.78
C GLY A 32 -1.96 -10.84 -5.50
N ILE A 33 -2.63 -11.99 -5.62
CA ILE A 33 -3.21 -12.70 -4.47
C ILE A 33 -2.12 -13.17 -3.49
N THR A 34 -1.00 -13.69 -4.00
CA THR A 34 0.11 -14.15 -3.12
C THR A 34 0.77 -12.99 -2.36
N THR A 35 0.97 -11.84 -3.01
CA THR A 35 1.52 -10.63 -2.39
C THR A 35 0.57 -10.07 -1.34
N LEU A 36 -0.73 -9.98 -1.66
CA LEU A 36 -1.75 -9.55 -0.71
C LEU A 36 -1.76 -10.45 0.53
N ALA A 37 -1.75 -11.78 0.35
CA ALA A 37 -1.72 -12.72 1.47
C ALA A 37 -0.45 -12.55 2.32
N GLY A 38 0.72 -12.41 1.68
CA GLY A 38 1.98 -12.20 2.36
C GLY A 38 2.02 -10.94 3.21
N ILE A 39 1.49 -9.83 2.68
CA ILE A 39 1.38 -8.54 3.38
C ILE A 39 0.42 -8.63 4.56
N ILE A 40 -0.79 -9.15 4.36
CA ILE A 40 -1.80 -9.29 5.43
C ILE A 40 -1.23 -10.05 6.64
N ILE A 41 -0.44 -11.09 6.40
CA ILE A 41 0.13 -11.92 7.47
C ILE A 41 1.01 -11.11 8.43
N HIS A 42 1.84 -10.20 7.92
CA HIS A 42 2.72 -9.41 8.77
C HIS A 42 2.16 -8.03 9.14
N GLU A 43 1.17 -7.53 8.41
CA GLU A 43 0.52 -6.25 8.73
C GLU A 43 -0.48 -6.33 9.87
N ILE A 44 -1.25 -7.42 10.00
CA ILE A 44 -2.20 -7.54 11.13
C ILE A 44 -1.45 -7.41 12.49
N PRO A 45 -0.35 -8.13 12.75
CA PRO A 45 0.42 -7.95 13.98
C PRO A 45 1.03 -6.54 14.10
N HIS A 46 1.51 -5.97 12.99
CA HIS A 46 2.14 -4.65 12.97
C HIS A 46 1.16 -3.54 13.36
N GLU A 47 -0.02 -3.51 12.74
CA GLU A 47 -1.07 -2.52 13.04
C GLU A 47 -1.60 -2.63 14.47
N MET A 48 -1.63 -3.83 15.05
CA MET A 48 -1.97 -4.02 16.46
C MET A 48 -0.90 -3.43 17.39
N GLY A 49 0.37 -3.54 17.04
CA GLY A 49 1.48 -2.89 17.74
C GLY A 49 1.39 -1.36 17.67
N ASP A 50 1.13 -0.83 16.48
CA ASP A 50 0.92 0.60 16.23
C ASP A 50 -0.26 1.16 17.03
N PHE A 51 -1.38 0.43 17.05
CA PHE A 51 -2.54 0.79 17.86
C PHE A 51 -2.17 0.90 19.35
N ALA A 52 -1.37 -0.03 19.87
CA ALA A 52 -0.89 0.03 21.26
C ALA A 52 0.03 1.24 21.51
N ILE A 53 0.88 1.60 20.54
CA ILE A 53 1.73 2.80 20.60
C ILE A 53 0.88 4.08 20.64
N LEU A 54 -0.20 4.15 19.87
CA LEU A 54 -1.13 5.30 19.87
C LEU A 54 -1.83 5.46 21.21
N LEU A 55 -2.35 4.36 21.77
CA LEU A 55 -2.96 4.38 23.11
C LEU A 55 -1.95 4.86 24.17
N LYS A 56 -0.72 4.34 24.13
CA LYS A 56 0.35 4.77 25.04
C LYS A 56 0.75 6.24 24.83
N SER A 57 0.58 6.77 23.62
CA SER A 57 0.85 8.16 23.27
C SER A 57 -0.28 9.13 23.66
N GLY A 58 -1.34 8.65 24.32
CA GLY A 58 -2.43 9.47 24.85
C GLY A 58 -3.67 9.56 23.94
N PHE A 59 -3.73 8.78 22.86
CA PHE A 59 -4.94 8.68 22.03
C PHE A 59 -5.97 7.81 22.75
N ASP A 60 -7.24 8.17 22.65
CA ASP A 60 -8.32 7.26 23.01
C ASP A 60 -8.49 6.16 21.95
N ARG A 61 -9.28 5.13 22.27
CA ARG A 61 -9.48 3.98 21.37
C ARG A 61 -10.09 4.38 20.03
N TRP A 62 -10.98 5.38 20.00
CA TRP A 62 -11.61 5.81 18.76
C TRP A 62 -10.71 6.70 17.92
N GLN A 63 -9.92 7.55 18.55
CA GLN A 63 -8.90 8.34 17.88
C GLN A 63 -7.85 7.44 17.25
N ALA A 64 -7.35 6.44 17.99
CA ALA A 64 -6.38 5.48 17.46
C ALA A 64 -6.96 4.66 16.30
N THR A 65 -8.21 4.18 16.42
CA THR A 65 -8.87 3.42 15.35
C THR A 65 -9.05 4.26 14.08
N LYS A 66 -9.55 5.49 14.23
CA LYS A 66 -9.72 6.42 13.10
C LYS A 66 -8.39 6.76 12.44
N ALA A 67 -7.34 6.97 13.23
CA ALA A 67 -6.03 7.27 12.71
C ALA A 67 -5.45 6.11 11.88
N GLN A 68 -5.60 4.86 12.35
CA GLN A 68 -5.20 3.66 11.58
C GLN A 68 -6.01 3.48 10.29
N ILE A 69 -7.32 3.80 10.30
CA ILE A 69 -8.12 3.77 9.07
C ILE A 69 -7.63 4.82 8.06
N ILE A 70 -7.28 6.02 8.53
CA ILE A 70 -6.75 7.08 7.68
C ILE A 70 -5.39 6.69 7.09
N THR A 71 -4.50 6.05 7.85
CA THR A 71 -3.22 5.57 7.32
C THR A 71 -3.42 4.48 6.26
N GLY A 72 -4.41 3.59 6.45
CA GLY A 72 -4.80 2.58 5.47
C GLY A 72 -5.24 3.13 4.11
N LEU A 73 -5.72 4.38 4.03
CA LEU A 73 -6.00 5.04 2.74
C LEU A 73 -4.74 5.19 1.88
N GLY A 74 -3.55 5.24 2.50
CA GLY A 74 -2.27 5.18 1.81
C GLY A 74 -2.18 3.95 0.91
N GLY A 75 -2.62 2.78 1.38
CA GLY A 75 -2.59 1.55 0.59
C GLY A 75 -3.50 1.58 -0.63
N VAL A 76 -4.69 2.16 -0.52
CA VAL A 76 -5.57 2.36 -1.68
C VAL A 76 -4.93 3.30 -2.71
N LEU A 77 -4.32 4.39 -2.26
CA LEU A 77 -3.60 5.33 -3.12
C LEU A 77 -2.42 4.66 -3.83
N GLY A 78 -1.59 3.91 -3.08
CA GLY A 78 -0.43 3.19 -3.62
C GLY A 78 -0.83 2.19 -4.70
N ALA A 79 -1.87 1.39 -4.43
CA ALA A 79 -2.38 0.41 -5.39
C ALA A 79 -2.92 1.09 -6.66
N SER A 80 -3.66 2.19 -6.48
CA SER A 80 -4.21 2.98 -7.60
C SER A 80 -3.10 3.56 -8.47
N ILE A 81 -2.07 4.15 -7.87
CA ILE A 81 -0.91 4.71 -8.59
C ILE A 81 -0.19 3.60 -9.38
N ALA A 82 0.08 2.46 -8.75
CA ALA A 82 0.76 1.34 -9.40
C ALA A 82 -0.03 0.79 -10.61
N LEU A 83 -1.35 0.65 -10.49
CA LEU A 83 -2.21 0.20 -11.58
C LEU A 83 -2.29 1.23 -12.72
N LEU A 84 -2.40 2.53 -12.41
CA LEU A 84 -2.42 3.59 -13.41
C LEU A 84 -1.10 3.65 -14.20
N TYR A 85 0.02 3.50 -13.51
CA TYR A 85 1.33 3.48 -14.14
C TYR A 85 1.50 2.26 -15.06
N SER A 86 1.06 1.07 -14.62
CA SER A 86 1.09 -0.13 -15.46
C SER A 86 0.27 0.01 -16.74
N ASN A 87 -0.95 0.55 -16.65
CA ASN A 87 -1.80 0.77 -17.83
C ASN A 87 -1.18 1.76 -18.81
N SER A 88 -0.48 2.78 -18.30
CA SER A 88 0.23 3.77 -19.13
C SER A 88 1.37 3.13 -19.93
N VAL A 89 2.13 2.22 -19.30
CA VAL A 89 3.22 1.46 -19.95
C VAL A 89 2.68 0.48 -21.00
N HIS A 90 1.59 -0.25 -20.69
CA HIS A 90 0.92 -1.11 -21.67
C HIS A 90 0.34 -0.33 -22.86
N SER A 91 -0.10 0.91 -22.63
CA SER A 91 -0.58 1.80 -23.70
C SER A 91 0.55 2.35 -24.58
N THR A 92 1.77 2.46 -24.04
CA THR A 92 2.97 2.85 -24.82
C THR A 92 3.66 1.69 -25.53
N LEU A 93 3.37 0.44 -25.16
CA LEU A 93 3.83 -0.77 -25.88
C LEU A 93 3.35 -0.80 -27.36
N TRP A 94 2.29 -0.07 -27.70
CA TRP A 94 1.81 0.11 -29.07
C TRP A 94 2.72 1.01 -29.93
N VAL A 95 3.71 1.68 -29.32
CA VAL A 95 4.75 2.49 -30.02
C VAL A 95 5.95 1.62 -30.43
N LEU A 96 6.13 0.45 -29.80
CA LEU A 96 7.22 -0.48 -30.12
C LEU A 96 7.16 -1.16 -31.51
N PRO A 97 6.01 -1.27 -32.23
CA PRO A 97 6.00 -1.73 -33.62
C PRO A 97 6.78 -0.80 -34.56
N PHE A 98 7.10 0.44 -34.15
CA PHE A 98 7.87 1.39 -34.94
C PHE A 98 9.35 1.48 -34.55
N THR A 99 9.76 0.87 -33.42
CA THR A 99 11.17 0.82 -32.99
C THR A 99 11.80 -0.56 -33.13
N SER A 100 10.99 -1.62 -33.25
CA SER A 100 11.41 -2.92 -33.79
C SER A 100 11.37 -2.88 -35.31
N GLY A 101 12.36 -2.20 -35.91
CA GLY A 101 12.56 -2.23 -37.36
C GLY A 101 12.80 -3.66 -37.90
N PRO A 102 12.71 -3.85 -39.23
CA PRO A 102 12.94 -5.14 -39.90
C PRO A 102 14.35 -5.69 -39.70
#